data_AF-A0A699WV05-F1
#
_entry.id   AF-A0A699WV05-F1
#
_cell.length_a   1.000
_cell.length_b   1.000
_cell.length_c   1.000
_cell.angle_alpha   90.00
_cell.angle_beta   90.00
_cell.angle_gamma   90.00
#
_symmetry.space_group_name_H-M   'P 1'
#
loop_
_entity.id
_entity.type
_entity.pdbx_description
1 polymer ?
#
loop_
_entity_poly.entity_id
_entity_poly.type
_entity_poly.pdbx_seq_one_letter_code
_entity_poly.pdbx_strand_id
1 'polypeptide(L)'
;QQTATKTETMADTANKVVATAPPAAPPDSAAPAEKSKAAASAPDTANVQNVAAYLAGLEPKAETPLAALAAQPTWQAFAKDQDKSWAKYRATHTDRMNKWAATELDSVRQATTTLFYPFSGPDFL
;
A
#
# COMPACT_ATOMS: atom_id res chain seq x y z
N GLN A 1 49.10 -14.34 -56.44
CA GLN A 1 49.16 -14.88 -55.07
C GLN A 1 47.99 -14.27 -54.30
N GLN A 2 46.80 -14.87 -54.34
CA GLN A 2 46.18 -15.72 -53.31
C GLN A 2 46.02 -15.06 -51.91
N THR A 3 44.77 -14.69 -51.62
CA THR A 3 43.94 -14.85 -50.40
C THR A 3 44.49 -14.47 -49.01
N ALA A 4 43.73 -13.64 -48.27
CA ALA A 4 42.83 -14.12 -47.20
C ALA A 4 42.07 -12.96 -46.52
N THR A 5 40.75 -13.00 -46.59
CA THR A 5 39.82 -12.21 -45.77
C THR A 5 39.93 -12.70 -44.32
N LYS A 6 40.40 -11.86 -43.39
CA LYS A 6 40.35 -12.16 -41.95
C LYS A 6 39.07 -11.57 -41.38
N THR A 7 38.07 -12.41 -41.19
CA THR A 7 36.91 -12.14 -40.35
C THR A 7 37.39 -12.11 -38.90
N GLU A 8 37.41 -10.93 -38.26
CA GLU A 8 37.64 -10.80 -36.82
C GLU A 8 36.32 -10.47 -36.12
N THR A 9 35.84 -11.45 -35.36
CA THR A 9 34.65 -11.44 -34.52
C THR A 9 34.82 -10.46 -33.35
N MET A 10 33.73 -9.78 -32.95
CA MET A 10 33.63 -8.76 -31.89
C MET A 10 33.94 -9.21 -30.44
N ALA A 11 34.68 -10.31 -30.25
CA ALA A 11 34.98 -10.86 -28.92
C ALA A 11 36.29 -10.32 -28.30
N ASP A 12 37.15 -9.64 -29.07
CA ASP A 12 38.50 -9.26 -28.61
C ASP A 12 38.58 -7.87 -27.95
N THR A 13 37.49 -7.09 -27.94
CA THR A 13 37.46 -5.78 -27.25
C THR A 13 37.30 -5.91 -25.73
N ALA A 14 37.07 -7.12 -25.21
CA ALA A 14 36.77 -7.35 -23.80
C ALA A 14 37.99 -7.34 -22.87
N ASN A 15 39.22 -7.36 -23.39
CA ASN A 15 40.41 -7.62 -22.55
C ASN A 15 41.43 -6.48 -22.45
N LYS A 16 41.10 -5.25 -22.90
CA LYS A 16 42.07 -4.14 -22.94
C LYS A 16 41.62 -2.82 -22.29
N VAL A 17 40.84 -2.91 -21.22
CA VAL A 17 40.64 -1.80 -20.26
C VAL A 17 40.51 -2.38 -18.84
N VAL A 18 41.48 -3.18 -18.44
CA VAL A 18 41.78 -3.43 -17.02
C VAL A 18 42.94 -2.55 -16.64
N ALA A 19 42.75 -1.81 -15.54
CA ALA A 19 43.70 -0.94 -14.81
C ALA A 19 43.49 0.56 -15.00
N THR A 20 42.51 1.12 -14.27
CA THR A 20 42.74 2.06 -13.14
C THR A 20 41.39 2.59 -12.66
N ALA A 21 40.87 2.03 -11.57
CA ALA A 21 39.79 2.62 -10.78
C ALA A 21 40.20 2.56 -9.29
N PRO A 22 40.00 3.62 -8.48
CA PRO A 22 40.34 3.63 -7.06
C PRO A 22 39.56 2.57 -6.27
N PRO A 23 40.05 2.10 -5.10
CA PRO A 23 39.36 1.09 -4.33
C PRO A 23 38.01 1.63 -3.84
N ALA A 24 36.93 0.96 -4.26
CA ALA A 24 35.60 1.18 -3.72
C ALA A 24 35.64 0.93 -2.21
N ALA A 25 35.30 1.96 -1.43
CA ALA A 25 34.97 1.81 -0.03
C ALA A 25 33.86 0.75 0.11
N PRO A 26 33.87 -0.07 1.17
CA PRO A 26 32.75 -0.97 1.43
C PRO A 26 31.47 -0.13 1.54
N PRO A 27 30.32 -0.62 1.06
CA PRO A 27 29.06 0.01 1.40
C PRO A 27 28.99 0.03 2.93
N ASP A 28 28.73 1.20 3.49
CA ASP A 28 28.39 1.37 4.90
C ASP A 28 27.30 0.33 5.22
N SER A 29 27.70 -0.79 5.82
CA SER A 29 26.81 -1.60 6.62
C SER A 29 26.54 -0.78 7.86
N ALA A 30 25.63 0.20 7.73
CA ALA A 30 24.89 0.69 8.86
C ALA A 30 24.16 -0.54 9.41
N ALA A 31 24.76 -1.15 10.43
CA ALA A 31 24.11 -2.13 11.28
C ALA A 31 22.70 -1.62 11.59
N PRO A 32 21.66 -2.46 11.52
CA PRO A 32 20.34 -2.04 11.98
C PRO A 32 20.49 -1.65 13.45
N ALA A 33 20.50 -0.34 13.71
CA ALA A 33 20.22 0.14 15.04
C ALA A 33 18.77 -0.27 15.30
N GLU A 34 18.61 -1.41 15.96
CA GLU A 34 17.36 -1.82 16.60
C GLU A 34 17.02 -0.78 17.67
N LYS A 35 16.57 0.38 17.23
CA LYS A 35 15.75 1.24 18.06
C LYS A 35 14.47 0.44 18.25
N SER A 36 14.42 -0.33 19.33
CA SER A 36 13.18 -0.84 19.88
C SER A 36 12.21 0.34 19.89
N LYS A 37 11.26 0.33 18.95
CA LYS A 37 10.25 1.37 18.83
C LYS A 37 9.42 1.22 20.08
N ALA A 38 9.75 2.01 21.10
CA ALA A 38 8.95 2.12 22.30
C ALA A 38 7.51 2.29 21.85
N ALA A 39 6.65 1.35 22.23
CA ALA A 39 5.25 1.36 21.85
C ALA A 39 4.62 2.63 22.41
N ALA A 40 4.52 3.66 21.57
CA ALA A 40 3.79 4.86 21.92
C ALA A 40 2.36 4.44 22.26
N SER A 41 1.86 4.86 23.43
CA SER A 41 0.48 4.65 23.81
C SER A 41 -0.40 5.26 22.72
N ALA A 42 -1.24 4.44 22.08
CA ALA A 42 -2.15 4.92 21.06
C ALA A 42 -3.09 5.97 21.68
N PRO A 43 -3.41 7.07 20.96
CA PRO A 43 -4.38 8.04 21.45
C PRO A 43 -5.75 7.38 21.61
N ASP A 44 -6.50 7.77 22.64
CA ASP A 44 -7.91 7.39 22.75
C ASP A 44 -8.70 8.11 21.66
N THR A 45 -9.15 7.34 20.66
CA THR A 45 -9.91 7.85 19.50
C THR A 45 -11.39 7.45 19.55
N ALA A 46 -11.86 6.84 20.64
CA ALA A 46 -13.19 6.23 20.70
C ALA A 46 -14.32 7.22 20.36
N ASN A 47 -14.22 8.46 20.86
CA ASN A 47 -15.21 9.49 20.57
C ASN A 47 -15.21 9.90 19.09
N VAL A 48 -14.02 10.15 18.52
CA VAL A 48 -13.88 10.57 17.12
C VAL A 48 -14.38 9.48 16.17
N GLN A 49 -14.05 8.21 16.47
CA GLN A 49 -14.56 7.08 15.69
C GLN A 49 -16.07 6.96 15.76
N ASN A 50 -16.67 7.24 16.92
CA ASN A 50 -18.12 7.20 17.09
C ASN A 50 -18.83 8.32 16.30
N VAL A 51 -18.26 9.52 16.29
CA VAL A 51 -18.76 10.64 15.46
C VAL A 51 -18.62 10.31 13.98
N ALA A 52 -17.47 9.77 13.56
CA ALA A 52 -17.24 9.38 12.18
C ALA A 52 -18.23 8.30 11.71
N ALA A 53 -18.49 7.29 12.55
CA ALA A 53 -19.50 6.27 12.28
C ALA A 53 -20.89 6.88 12.06
N TYR A 54 -21.34 7.74 12.98
CA TYR A 54 -22.63 8.42 12.86
C TYR A 54 -22.76 9.24 11.56
N LEU A 55 -21.73 9.99 11.19
CA LEU A 55 -21.71 10.80 9.96
C LEU A 55 -21.67 9.93 8.70
N ALA A 56 -21.03 8.77 8.76
CA ALA A 56 -20.98 7.80 7.67
C ALA A 56 -22.29 7.00 7.50
N GLY A 57 -23.29 7.21 8.37
CA GLY A 57 -24.50 6.41 8.38
C GLY A 57 -24.32 5.00 8.97
N LEU A 58 -23.24 4.78 9.72
CA LEU A 58 -23.02 3.58 10.51
C LEU A 58 -23.60 3.77 11.92
N GLU A 59 -24.05 2.67 12.53
CA GLU A 59 -24.56 2.72 13.90
C GLU A 59 -23.46 3.17 14.89
N PRO A 60 -23.68 4.28 15.62
CA PRO A 60 -22.77 4.67 16.68
C PRO A 60 -22.86 3.69 17.84
N LYS A 61 -21.81 3.65 18.67
CA LYS A 61 -21.77 2.85 19.88
C LYS A 61 -22.96 3.16 20.79
N ALA A 62 -23.57 2.10 21.32
CA ALA A 62 -24.59 2.18 22.37
C ALA A 62 -24.06 2.96 23.58
N GLU A 63 -24.97 3.54 24.37
CA GLU A 63 -24.64 4.37 25.55
C GLU A 63 -24.02 5.74 25.22
N THR A 64 -23.96 6.14 23.95
CA THR A 64 -23.50 7.48 23.55
C THR A 64 -24.67 8.40 23.20
N PRO A 65 -24.56 9.72 23.37
CA PRO A 65 -25.62 10.65 22.98
C PRO A 65 -26.04 10.53 21.50
N LEU A 66 -25.11 10.08 20.64
CA LEU A 66 -25.37 9.83 19.22
C LEU A 66 -26.34 8.68 18.98
N ALA A 67 -26.42 7.69 19.89
CA ALA A 67 -27.36 6.58 19.75
C ALA A 67 -28.83 7.05 19.79
N ALA A 68 -29.14 8.04 20.63
CA ALA A 68 -30.48 8.64 20.69
C ALA A 68 -30.83 9.42 19.40
N LEU A 69 -29.83 10.05 18.77
CA LEU A 69 -30.00 10.72 17.47
C LEU A 69 -30.14 9.70 16.34
N ALA A 70 -29.38 8.61 16.36
CA ALA A 70 -29.47 7.52 15.39
C ALA A 70 -30.81 6.76 15.48
N ALA A 71 -31.50 6.80 16.63
CA ALA A 71 -32.84 6.25 16.78
C ALA A 71 -33.93 7.04 16.03
N GLN A 72 -33.62 8.25 15.53
CA GLN A 72 -34.59 9.05 14.79
C GLN A 72 -34.91 8.41 13.43
N PRO A 73 -36.20 8.33 13.02
CA PRO A 73 -36.57 7.73 11.74
C PRO A 73 -35.90 8.37 10.52
N THR A 74 -35.65 9.69 10.59
CA THR A 74 -34.97 10.45 9.54
C THR A 74 -33.52 10.01 9.36
N TRP A 75 -32.80 9.77 10.46
CA TRP A 75 -31.43 9.26 10.40
C TRP A 75 -31.39 7.82 9.90
N GLN A 76 -32.32 6.97 10.35
CA GLN A 76 -32.41 5.58 9.87
C GLN A 76 -32.66 5.49 8.36
N ALA A 77 -33.51 6.38 7.82
CA ALA A 77 -33.72 6.48 6.39
C ALA A 77 -32.43 6.89 5.64
N PHE A 78 -31.70 7.87 6.18
CA PHE A 78 -30.39 8.26 5.65
C PHE A 78 -29.38 7.09 5.67
N ALA A 79 -29.20 6.42 6.81
CA ALA A 79 -28.29 5.30 6.97
C ALA A 79 -28.58 4.17 5.95
N LYS A 80 -29.87 3.86 5.75
CA LYS A 80 -30.31 2.88 4.75
C LYS A 80 -29.97 3.27 3.32
N ASP A 81 -30.11 4.55 2.97
CA ASP A 81 -29.75 5.06 1.65
C ASP A 81 -28.23 5.05 1.42
N GLN A 82 -27.45 5.37 2.45
CA GLN A 82 -25.99 5.27 2.40
C GLN A 82 -25.56 3.81 2.19
N ASP A 83 -26.11 2.87 2.95
CA ASP A 83 -25.77 1.44 2.82
C ASP A 83 -26.10 0.90 1.41
N LYS A 84 -27.25 1.32 0.85
CA LYS A 84 -27.60 1.00 -0.54
C LYS A 84 -26.59 1.56 -1.54
N SER A 85 -26.15 2.81 -1.35
CA SER A 85 -25.16 3.46 -2.22
C SER A 85 -23.81 2.75 -2.16
N TRP A 86 -23.36 2.39 -0.96
CA TRP A 86 -22.14 1.61 -0.76
C TRP A 86 -22.23 0.19 -1.33
N ALA A 87 -23.36 -0.49 -1.17
CA ALA A 87 -23.58 -1.81 -1.75
C ALA A 87 -23.49 -1.77 -3.28
N LYS A 88 -24.09 -0.76 -3.92
CA LYS A 88 -23.99 -0.55 -5.37
C LYS A 88 -22.55 -0.28 -5.78
N TYR A 89 -21.85 0.62 -5.10
CA TYR A 89 -20.46 0.95 -5.40
C TYR A 89 -19.56 -0.29 -5.29
N ARG A 90 -19.70 -1.07 -4.22
CA ARG A 90 -18.93 -2.32 -4.04
C ARG A 90 -19.13 -3.29 -5.21
N ALA A 91 -20.39 -3.56 -5.55
CA ALA A 91 -20.73 -4.47 -6.63
C ALA A 91 -20.22 -4.00 -8.01
N THR A 92 -20.16 -2.69 -8.24
CA THR A 92 -19.80 -2.11 -9.54
C THR A 92 -18.32 -1.82 -9.70
N HIS A 93 -17.61 -1.50 -8.62
CA HIS A 93 -16.22 -1.04 -8.66
C HIS A 93 -15.29 -1.99 -7.89
N THR A 94 -15.49 -2.16 -6.59
CA THR A 94 -14.45 -2.77 -5.73
C THR A 94 -14.45 -4.29 -5.73
N ASP A 95 -15.58 -4.97 -5.90
CA ASP A 95 -15.64 -6.43 -5.73
C ASP A 95 -14.76 -7.17 -6.74
N ARG A 96 -14.73 -6.70 -8.00
CA ARG A 96 -13.85 -7.25 -9.03
C ARG A 96 -12.38 -6.99 -8.73
N MET A 97 -12.06 -5.78 -8.26
CA MET A 97 -10.69 -5.41 -7.87
C MET A 97 -10.21 -6.23 -6.68
N ASN A 98 -11.06 -6.41 -5.66
CA ASN A 98 -10.78 -7.23 -4.49
C ASN A 98 -10.57 -8.69 -4.86
N LYS A 99 -11.40 -9.25 -5.74
CA LYS A 99 -11.25 -10.62 -6.22
C LYS A 99 -9.92 -10.82 -6.95
N TRP A 100 -9.58 -9.92 -7.87
CA TRP A 100 -8.29 -9.95 -8.57
C TRP A 100 -7.11 -9.78 -7.61
N ALA A 101 -7.19 -8.83 -6.67
CA ALA A 101 -6.13 -8.59 -5.71
C ALA A 101 -5.89 -9.80 -4.79
N ALA A 102 -6.96 -10.51 -4.43
CA ALA A 102 -6.87 -11.74 -3.64
C ALA A 102 -6.21 -12.91 -4.40
N THR A 103 -6.26 -12.93 -5.74
CA THR A 103 -5.60 -13.98 -6.53
C THR A 103 -4.18 -13.62 -6.91
N GLU A 104 -3.97 -12.40 -7.43
CA GLU A 104 -2.68 -12.03 -8.04
C GLU A 104 -1.67 -11.48 -7.03
N LEU A 105 -2.13 -10.89 -5.92
CA LEU A 105 -1.25 -10.22 -4.96
C LEU A 105 -1.00 -11.03 -3.69
N ASP A 106 -1.55 -12.24 -3.55
CA ASP A 106 -1.45 -13.04 -2.32
C ASP A 106 -0.01 -13.33 -1.92
N SER A 107 0.80 -13.85 -2.86
CA SER A 107 2.21 -14.17 -2.62
C SER A 107 3.04 -12.95 -2.23
N VAL A 108 2.81 -11.80 -2.88
CA VAL A 108 3.53 -10.55 -2.61
C VAL A 108 3.13 -9.96 -1.26
N ARG A 109 1.84 -10.01 -0.89
CA ARG A 109 1.34 -9.59 0.42
C ARG A 109 1.92 -10.40 1.57
N GLN A 110 2.12 -11.70 1.35
CA GLN A 110 2.76 -12.58 2.33
C GLN A 110 4.27 -12.32 2.46
N ALA A 111 4.95 -12.04 1.34
CA ALA A 111 6.39 -11.80 1.32
C ALA A 111 6.79 -10.39 1.78
N THR A 112 5.89 -9.41 1.71
CA THR A 112 6.20 -7.98 1.94
C THR A 112 5.37 -7.39 3.06
N THR A 113 5.98 -7.14 4.21
CA THR A 113 5.30 -6.52 5.36
C THR A 113 5.28 -4.99 5.29
N THR A 114 6.25 -4.37 4.61
CA THR A 114 6.36 -2.91 4.51
C THR A 114 6.56 -2.52 3.04
N LEU A 115 5.65 -1.69 2.52
CA LEU A 115 5.72 -1.19 1.15
C LEU A 115 6.14 0.29 1.17
N PHE A 116 7.19 0.62 0.43
CA PHE A 116 7.63 2.00 0.27
C PHE A 116 6.93 2.63 -0.94
N TYR A 117 6.15 3.68 -0.71
CA TYR A 117 5.37 4.37 -1.74
C TYR A 117 5.72 5.88 -1.73
N PRO A 118 6.68 6.34 -2.56
CA PRO A 118 7.34 7.64 -2.42
C PRO A 118 6.56 8.85 -2.98
N PHE A 119 5.47 8.61 -3.70
CA PHE A 119 4.58 9.65 -4.20
C PHE A 119 3.25 9.44 -3.48
N SER A 120 2.57 10.52 -3.05
CA SER A 120 1.27 10.43 -2.36
C SER A 120 0.39 9.34 -2.98
N GLY A 121 -0.08 8.41 -2.13
CA GLY A 121 -0.77 7.16 -2.44
C GLY A 121 -1.64 7.18 -3.69
N PRO A 122 -1.86 6.04 -4.35
CA PRO A 122 -2.69 6.05 -5.53
C PRO A 122 -4.10 6.58 -5.18
N ASP A 123 -4.52 7.62 -5.89
CA ASP A 123 -5.87 8.17 -5.82
C ASP A 123 -6.79 7.24 -6.62
N PHE A 124 -7.20 6.13 -6.00
CA PHE A 124 -8.18 5.21 -6.56
C PHE A 124 -9.46 5.25 -5.71
N LEU A 125 -10.57 5.65 -6.34
CA LEU A 125 -11.94 5.37 -5.91
C LEU A 125 -12.56 4.36 -6.87
#